data_AF-A0AAW0E8S8-F1
#
_entry.id   AF-A0AAW0E8S8-F1
#
_cell.length_a   1.000
_cell.length_b   1.000
_cell.length_c   1.000
_cell.angle_alpha   90.00
_cell.angle_beta   90.00
_cell.angle_gamma   90.00
#
_symmetry.space_group_name_H-M   'P 1'
#
loop_
_entity.id
_entity.type
_entity.pdbx_description
1 polymer ?
#
loop_
_entity_poly.entity_id
_entity_poly.type
_entity_poly.pdbx_seq_one_letter_code
_entity_poly.pdbx_strand_id
1 'polypeptide(L)'
;MEGLAHRSDAGKPPIYSTRAKDFVELHEQVQTSVNLLDSLETFLSTFQKDLSAVSGQISELQDRSNDIDARLKSRRKIEKPLSSLLNDITIPPSLAAIILDTDVSEQWLTVIEEFERHLDMIKGRGRVKAARDLTEVAEGLRIVAATKLRAFFLALLKPIRSSVTTNMQVLQTSVFLKYRSLFAFLSRQAPPVANELQKAYISTARTYYETGFRRYIRSIGWIKARNTDKFENIVNVDKASLESAPPSVERMSNAHLDGPSVTLAYMADDKTHKEPVEALLRSVLLVFMDNVTAEYSFLRGFFSVETSISQTISIPETPLFSPTVLSPTGQPELESLGTRSRAGSIATLPSTLPDSTKEEQAKIDALWKQVFDPVMTYVQTFTLSVLEPPPPVISLLTMIRLTENIVTEVENRDCPPAVTFVFGLRLQLWPIFQKLMNENIEALKKLAEGSSGGYFSRAAVISEATVKSEEETMIFSNLLRLRQELQKLIEKQTNQISDPISKATMQSTIYEILLQGLNRGMQPAAHPKSQQELAYWAKLEEEARRKIVSMRQTNSRR
;
A
#
# COMPACT_ATOMS: atom_id res chain seq x y z
N MET A 1 22.49 -82.00 -133.82
CA MET A 1 22.91 -83.41 -133.95
C MET A 1 22.80 -84.01 -132.56
N GLU A 2 21.66 -84.62 -132.21
CA GLU A 2 21.43 -86.09 -132.30
C GLU A 2 22.50 -86.87 -131.53
N GLY A 3 22.26 -87.76 -130.56
CA GLY A 3 21.09 -88.40 -129.96
C GLY A 3 21.52 -89.74 -129.32
N LEU A 4 20.89 -90.14 -128.19
CA LEU A 4 20.73 -91.51 -127.60
C LEU A 4 21.93 -92.15 -126.83
N ALA A 5 21.85 -92.36 -125.49
CA ALA A 5 21.32 -93.52 -124.71
C ALA A 5 22.35 -94.70 -124.59
N HIS A 6 22.63 -95.39 -123.46
CA HIS A 6 21.77 -95.92 -122.39
C HIS A 6 22.56 -96.49 -121.16
N ARG A 7 22.03 -96.29 -119.94
CA ARG A 7 21.96 -97.14 -118.69
C ARG A 7 23.10 -98.10 -118.18
N SER A 8 23.66 -97.72 -117.01
CA SER A 8 23.80 -98.40 -115.68
C SER A 8 23.98 -99.92 -115.46
N ASP A 9 24.99 -100.29 -114.65
CA ASP A 9 24.96 -101.32 -113.58
C ASP A 9 26.05 -101.08 -112.47
N ALA A 10 25.95 -101.72 -111.29
CA ALA A 10 26.41 -101.26 -109.96
C ALA A 10 27.53 -102.08 -109.20
N GLY A 11 28.10 -101.54 -108.10
CA GLY A 11 28.38 -102.29 -106.82
C GLY A 11 29.72 -102.13 -106.00
N LYS A 12 29.64 -101.62 -104.73
CA LYS A 12 30.19 -102.10 -103.38
C LYS A 12 30.68 -101.01 -102.33
N PRO A 13 30.46 -101.13 -100.98
CA PRO A 13 30.94 -100.21 -99.88
C PRO A 13 31.80 -100.82 -98.71
N PRO A 14 32.42 -100.03 -97.76
CA PRO A 14 33.32 -100.51 -96.65
C PRO A 14 32.91 -100.18 -95.15
N ILE A 15 33.78 -100.58 -94.18
CA ILE A 15 33.61 -101.03 -92.76
C ILE A 15 33.47 -99.96 -91.62
N TYR A 16 33.51 -98.65 -91.87
CA TYR A 16 33.44 -97.62 -90.80
C TYR A 16 32.06 -97.46 -90.12
N SER A 17 31.01 -98.11 -90.64
CA SER A 17 29.62 -97.91 -90.22
C SER A 17 29.24 -98.57 -88.89
N THR A 18 30.00 -99.55 -88.39
CA THR A 18 29.56 -100.36 -87.23
C THR A 18 29.88 -99.71 -85.88
N ARG A 19 31.11 -99.23 -85.66
CA ARG A 19 31.50 -98.53 -84.41
C ARG A 19 31.03 -97.07 -84.35
N ALA A 20 30.65 -96.50 -85.49
CA ALA A 20 30.05 -95.17 -85.55
C ALA A 20 28.75 -95.11 -84.73
N LYS A 21 27.99 -96.22 -84.63
CA LYS A 21 26.74 -96.26 -83.87
C LYS A 21 26.98 -96.07 -82.36
N ASP A 22 27.94 -96.77 -81.78
CA ASP A 22 28.23 -96.67 -80.34
C ASP A 22 28.80 -95.28 -79.96
N PHE A 23 29.63 -94.68 -80.83
CA PHE A 23 30.11 -93.31 -80.63
C PHE A 23 28.99 -92.27 -80.80
N VAL A 24 28.03 -92.52 -81.70
CA VAL A 24 26.84 -91.67 -81.88
C VAL A 24 25.91 -91.80 -80.67
N GLU A 25 25.70 -92.99 -80.14
CA GLU A 25 24.86 -93.22 -78.95
C GLU A 25 25.50 -92.62 -77.68
N LEU A 26 26.80 -92.78 -77.49
CA LEU A 26 27.50 -92.11 -76.38
C LEU A 26 27.49 -90.59 -76.56
N HIS A 27 27.64 -90.09 -77.79
CA HIS A 27 27.52 -88.66 -78.06
C HIS A 27 26.10 -88.15 -77.80
N GLU A 28 25.08 -88.92 -78.14
CA GLU A 28 23.67 -88.63 -77.81
C GLU A 28 23.45 -88.61 -76.29
N GLN A 29 24.02 -89.57 -75.55
CA GLN A 29 23.91 -89.64 -74.10
C GLN A 29 24.66 -88.50 -73.41
N VAL A 30 25.88 -88.17 -73.87
CA VAL A 30 26.62 -86.99 -73.41
C VAL A 30 25.85 -85.72 -73.76
N GLN A 31 25.28 -85.62 -74.96
CA GLN A 31 24.45 -84.49 -75.37
C GLN A 31 23.20 -84.36 -74.49
N THR A 32 22.55 -85.45 -74.11
CA THR A 32 21.41 -85.39 -73.17
C THR A 32 21.85 -84.94 -71.77
N SER A 33 23.01 -85.38 -71.29
CA SER A 33 23.56 -84.93 -70.00
C SER A 33 23.98 -83.46 -70.01
N VAL A 34 24.53 -82.99 -71.14
CA VAL A 34 24.88 -81.58 -71.37
C VAL A 34 23.61 -80.74 -71.47
N ASN A 35 22.57 -81.22 -72.16
CA ASN A 35 21.28 -80.54 -72.22
C ASN A 35 20.60 -80.49 -70.83
N LEU A 36 20.75 -81.52 -70.00
CA LEU A 36 20.27 -81.52 -68.62
C LEU A 36 21.05 -80.51 -67.77
N LEU A 37 22.38 -80.46 -67.92
CA LEU A 37 23.24 -79.47 -67.27
C LEU A 37 22.89 -78.05 -67.72
N ASP A 38 22.63 -77.83 -69.00
CA ASP A 38 22.20 -76.55 -69.58
C ASP A 38 20.82 -76.14 -69.04
N SER A 39 19.91 -77.11 -68.83
CA SER A 39 18.63 -76.87 -68.18
C SER A 39 18.77 -76.49 -66.70
N LEU A 40 19.73 -77.11 -66.00
CA LEU A 40 20.01 -76.83 -64.58
C LEU A 40 20.74 -75.50 -64.42
N GLU A 41 21.65 -75.16 -65.34
CA GLU A 41 22.31 -73.86 -65.45
C GLU A 41 21.28 -72.76 -65.75
N THR A 42 20.35 -73.00 -66.69
CA THR A 42 19.25 -72.07 -66.98
C THR A 42 18.33 -71.89 -65.77
N PHE A 43 18.00 -72.97 -65.05
CA PHE A 43 17.19 -72.91 -63.85
C PHE A 43 17.89 -72.14 -62.72
N LEU A 44 19.17 -72.42 -62.46
CA LEU A 44 19.97 -71.70 -61.47
C LEU A 44 20.17 -70.22 -61.86
N SER A 45 20.38 -69.91 -63.13
CA SER A 45 20.47 -68.53 -63.63
C SER A 45 19.16 -67.78 -63.43
N THR A 46 18.03 -68.44 -63.67
CA THR A 46 16.70 -67.87 -63.43
C THR A 46 16.45 -67.69 -61.93
N PHE A 47 16.76 -68.70 -61.12
CA PHE A 47 16.61 -68.63 -59.66
C PHE A 47 17.51 -67.56 -59.04
N GLN A 48 18.74 -67.41 -59.52
CA GLN A 48 19.66 -66.34 -59.10
C GLN A 48 19.12 -64.96 -59.50
N LYS A 49 18.59 -64.82 -60.73
CA LYS A 49 17.95 -63.57 -61.18
C LYS A 49 16.73 -63.23 -60.32
N ASP A 50 15.90 -64.21 -60.00
CA ASP A 50 14.72 -64.03 -59.16
C ASP A 50 15.09 -63.69 -57.71
N LEU A 51 16.11 -64.33 -57.12
CA LEU A 51 16.59 -64.02 -55.77
C LEU A 51 17.23 -62.62 -55.72
N SER A 52 17.95 -62.23 -56.77
CA SER A 52 18.49 -60.87 -56.91
C SER A 52 17.38 -59.83 -57.06
N ALA A 53 16.34 -60.13 -57.85
CA ALA A 53 15.18 -59.26 -58.03
C ALA A 53 14.36 -59.13 -56.73
N VAL A 54 14.11 -60.23 -56.03
CA VAL A 54 13.39 -60.24 -54.75
C VAL A 54 14.21 -59.56 -53.66
N SER A 55 15.52 -59.80 -53.58
CA SER A 55 16.42 -59.11 -52.65
C SER A 55 16.43 -57.59 -52.93
N GLY A 56 16.44 -57.20 -54.22
CA GLY A 56 16.31 -55.81 -54.65
C GLY A 56 14.97 -55.19 -54.22
N GLN A 57 13.85 -55.90 -54.40
CA GLN A 57 12.53 -55.44 -53.97
C GLN A 57 12.41 -55.35 -52.45
N ILE A 58 12.97 -56.30 -51.70
CA ILE A 58 12.99 -56.28 -50.24
C ILE A 58 13.84 -55.11 -49.74
N SER A 59 15.01 -54.87 -50.35
CA SER A 59 15.84 -53.71 -50.05
C SER A 59 15.09 -52.41 -50.33
N GLU A 60 14.43 -52.30 -51.49
CA GLU A 60 13.64 -51.11 -51.84
C GLU A 60 12.48 -50.90 -50.86
N LEU A 61 11.80 -51.97 -50.45
CA LEU A 61 10.72 -51.91 -49.45
C LEU A 61 11.26 -51.50 -48.08
N GLN A 62 12.43 -52.01 -47.70
CA GLN A 62 13.08 -51.68 -46.43
C GLN A 62 13.56 -50.22 -46.43
N ASP A 63 14.10 -49.73 -47.55
CA ASP A 63 14.47 -48.32 -47.74
C ASP A 63 13.24 -47.42 -47.68
N ARG A 64 12.14 -47.81 -48.32
CA ARG A 64 10.84 -47.10 -48.21
C ARG A 64 10.31 -47.10 -46.78
N SER A 65 10.40 -48.23 -46.07
CA SER A 65 9.98 -48.32 -44.67
C SER A 65 10.81 -47.39 -43.78
N ASN A 66 12.13 -47.35 -43.99
CA ASN A 66 13.04 -46.48 -43.25
C ASN A 66 12.79 -44.99 -43.55
N ASP A 67 12.51 -44.62 -44.80
CA ASP A 67 12.13 -43.26 -45.18
C ASP A 67 10.79 -42.85 -44.54
N ILE A 68 9.79 -43.74 -44.55
CA ILE A 68 8.51 -43.50 -43.86
C ILE A 68 8.72 -43.33 -42.36
N ASP A 69 9.55 -44.16 -41.73
CA ASP A 69 9.88 -44.05 -40.31
C ASP A 69 10.62 -42.75 -39.98
N ALA A 70 11.54 -42.30 -40.84
CA ALA A 70 12.21 -41.02 -40.70
C ALA A 70 11.22 -39.85 -40.80
N ARG A 71 10.27 -39.91 -41.74
CA ARG A 71 9.18 -38.94 -41.88
C ARG A 71 8.23 -38.94 -40.68
N LEU A 72 7.93 -40.11 -40.11
CA LEU A 72 7.10 -40.23 -38.92
C LEU A 72 7.78 -39.62 -37.70
N LYS A 73 9.06 -39.92 -37.49
CA LYS A 73 9.87 -39.35 -36.40
C LYS A 73 9.97 -37.83 -36.50
N SER A 74 10.21 -37.30 -37.70
CA SER A 74 10.28 -35.85 -37.91
C SER A 74 8.93 -35.17 -37.64
N ARG A 75 7.82 -35.73 -38.13
CA ARG A 75 6.46 -35.22 -37.86
C ARG A 75 6.10 -35.27 -36.37
N ARG A 76 6.39 -36.38 -35.68
CA ARG A 76 6.11 -36.52 -34.24
C ARG A 76 6.91 -35.54 -33.38
N LYS A 77 8.12 -35.18 -33.82
CA LYS A 77 8.94 -34.14 -33.17
C LYS A 77 8.32 -32.75 -33.32
N ILE A 78 7.65 -32.47 -34.44
CA ILE A 78 6.98 -31.19 -34.73
C ILE A 78 5.59 -31.12 -34.08
N GLU A 79 4.91 -32.26 -33.92
CA GLU A 79 3.57 -32.35 -33.34
C GLU A 79 3.49 -31.79 -31.91
N LYS A 80 4.49 -32.06 -31.06
CA LYS A 80 4.51 -31.55 -29.67
C LYS A 80 4.62 -30.02 -29.59
N PRO A 81 5.59 -29.35 -30.25
CA PRO A 81 5.64 -27.89 -30.32
C PRO A 81 4.40 -27.28 -30.98
N LEU A 82 3.86 -27.90 -32.03
CA LEU A 82 2.69 -27.38 -32.74
C LEU A 82 1.42 -27.47 -31.88
N SER A 83 1.22 -28.57 -31.16
CA SER A 83 0.10 -28.71 -30.22
C SER A 83 0.21 -27.75 -29.04
N SER A 84 1.41 -27.54 -28.51
CA SER A 84 1.65 -26.49 -27.50
C SER A 84 1.34 -25.10 -28.06
N LEU A 85 1.82 -24.78 -29.27
CA LEU A 85 1.54 -23.51 -29.93
C LEU A 85 0.04 -23.31 -30.18
N LEU A 86 -0.67 -24.36 -30.58
CA LEU A 86 -2.10 -24.30 -30.82
C LEU A 86 -2.84 -24.00 -29.52
N ASN A 87 -2.56 -24.73 -28.45
CA ASN A 87 -3.16 -24.48 -27.13
C ASN A 87 -2.87 -23.07 -26.61
N ASP A 88 -1.65 -22.55 -26.82
CA ASP A 88 -1.26 -21.20 -26.38
C ASP A 88 -2.00 -20.09 -27.14
N ILE A 89 -2.35 -20.33 -28.42
CA ILE A 89 -2.96 -19.33 -29.30
C ILE A 89 -4.49 -19.46 -29.30
N THR A 90 -5.05 -20.67 -29.23
CA THR A 90 -6.50 -20.86 -29.33
C THR A 90 -7.22 -20.33 -28.10
N ILE A 91 -8.04 -19.31 -28.29
CA ILE A 91 -8.98 -18.84 -27.27
C ILE A 91 -10.15 -19.84 -27.21
N PRO A 92 -10.43 -20.47 -26.06
CA PRO A 92 -11.57 -21.39 -25.95
C PRO A 92 -12.90 -20.68 -26.30
N PRO A 93 -13.77 -21.29 -27.13
CA PRO A 93 -15.04 -20.67 -27.51
C PRO A 93 -15.99 -20.51 -26.31
N SER A 94 -15.85 -21.36 -25.28
CA SER A 94 -16.53 -21.20 -24.00
C SER A 94 -16.15 -19.90 -23.28
N LEU A 95 -14.86 -19.53 -23.32
CA LEU A 95 -14.36 -18.31 -22.73
C LEU A 95 -14.92 -17.08 -23.47
N ALA A 96 -14.93 -17.12 -24.80
CA ALA A 96 -15.51 -16.07 -25.63
C ALA A 96 -17.03 -15.92 -25.38
N ALA A 97 -17.77 -17.03 -25.27
CA ALA A 97 -19.21 -17.01 -24.98
C ALA A 97 -19.50 -16.39 -23.61
N ILE A 98 -18.72 -16.70 -22.57
CA ILE A 98 -18.91 -16.09 -21.24
C ILE A 98 -18.68 -14.57 -21.29
N ILE A 99 -17.66 -14.11 -22.03
CA ILE A 99 -17.37 -12.69 -22.19
C ILE A 99 -18.50 -11.97 -22.96
N LEU A 100 -19.10 -12.62 -23.95
CA LEU A 100 -20.13 -12.04 -24.82
C LEU A 100 -21.53 -12.09 -24.20
N ASP A 101 -21.91 -13.19 -23.56
CA ASP A 101 -23.29 -13.48 -23.18
C ASP A 101 -23.59 -13.25 -21.69
N THR A 102 -22.58 -13.26 -20.83
CA THR A 102 -22.77 -13.14 -19.37
C THR A 102 -22.46 -11.73 -18.86
N ASP A 103 -23.16 -11.31 -17.80
CA ASP A 103 -22.83 -10.11 -17.02
C ASP A 103 -21.62 -10.35 -16.10
N VAL A 104 -20.95 -9.26 -15.69
CA VAL A 104 -19.74 -9.32 -14.86
C VAL A 104 -20.09 -9.92 -13.49
N SER A 105 -19.50 -11.07 -13.17
CA SER A 105 -19.71 -11.83 -11.93
C SER A 105 -18.38 -12.35 -11.37
N GLU A 106 -18.40 -13.12 -10.27
CA GLU A 106 -17.17 -13.73 -9.73
C GLU A 106 -16.49 -14.69 -10.72
N GLN A 107 -17.23 -15.30 -11.63
CA GLN A 107 -16.68 -16.15 -12.70
C GLN A 107 -15.77 -15.37 -13.66
N TRP A 108 -15.95 -14.05 -13.76
CA TRP A 108 -15.08 -13.22 -14.58
C TRP A 108 -13.66 -13.10 -14.02
N LEU A 109 -13.45 -13.34 -12.72
CA LEU A 109 -12.12 -13.22 -12.12
C LEU A 109 -11.15 -14.24 -12.72
N THR A 110 -11.57 -15.50 -12.82
CA THR A 110 -10.75 -16.58 -13.40
C THR A 110 -10.70 -16.46 -14.93
N VAL A 111 -11.83 -16.15 -15.55
CA VAL A 111 -11.95 -16.02 -17.01
C VAL A 111 -11.07 -14.89 -17.55
N ILE A 112 -11.01 -13.75 -16.87
CA ILE A 112 -10.16 -12.63 -17.29
C ILE A 112 -8.68 -12.94 -17.11
N GLU A 113 -8.28 -13.61 -16.03
CA GLU A 113 -6.88 -14.00 -15.83
C GLU A 113 -6.41 -14.96 -16.93
N GLU A 114 -7.24 -15.95 -17.28
CA GLU A 114 -6.96 -16.84 -18.42
C GLU A 114 -6.93 -16.07 -19.74
N PHE A 115 -7.87 -15.15 -19.97
CA PHE A 115 -7.90 -14.33 -21.18
C PHE A 115 -6.67 -13.42 -21.31
N GLU A 116 -6.21 -12.82 -20.21
CA GLU A 116 -5.01 -11.98 -20.18
C GLU A 116 -3.76 -12.78 -20.59
N ARG A 117 -3.62 -14.01 -20.08
CA ARG A 117 -2.54 -14.91 -20.48
C ARG A 117 -2.57 -15.20 -21.98
N HIS A 118 -3.73 -15.50 -22.55
CA HIS A 118 -3.85 -15.74 -23.99
C HIS A 118 -3.54 -14.48 -24.81
N LEU A 119 -3.98 -13.30 -24.37
CA LEU A 119 -3.64 -12.03 -25.02
C LEU A 119 -2.13 -11.78 -25.06
N ASP A 120 -1.43 -12.01 -23.95
CA ASP A 120 0.02 -11.81 -23.88
C ASP A 120 0.78 -12.84 -24.74
N MET A 121 0.31 -14.10 -24.77
CA MET A 121 0.88 -15.14 -25.62
C MET A 121 0.69 -14.86 -27.11
N ILE A 122 -0.49 -14.36 -27.52
CA ILE A 122 -0.79 -13.95 -28.90
C ILE A 122 0.09 -12.75 -29.30
N LYS A 123 0.21 -11.73 -28.43
CA LYS A 123 1.08 -10.56 -28.65
C LYS A 123 2.56 -10.94 -28.79
N GLY A 124 3.03 -11.89 -27.98
CA GLY A 124 4.41 -12.39 -28.05
C GLY A 124 4.74 -13.15 -29.35
N ARG A 125 3.75 -13.68 -30.06
CA ARG A 125 3.93 -14.56 -31.24
C ARG A 125 3.43 -13.96 -32.57
N GLY A 126 3.47 -12.64 -32.73
CA GLY A 126 3.01 -11.91 -33.93
C GLY A 126 3.72 -12.21 -35.27
N ARG A 127 4.70 -13.13 -35.30
CA ARG A 127 5.33 -13.64 -36.54
C ARG A 127 4.50 -14.74 -37.22
N VAL A 128 3.57 -15.39 -36.50
CA VAL A 128 2.73 -16.45 -37.05
C VAL A 128 1.48 -15.84 -37.68
N LYS A 129 1.13 -16.27 -38.91
CA LYS A 129 -0.06 -15.76 -39.62
C LYS A 129 -1.36 -16.00 -38.82
N ALA A 130 -1.53 -17.22 -38.28
CA ALA A 130 -2.66 -17.55 -37.43
C ALA A 130 -2.75 -16.67 -36.16
N ALA A 131 -1.62 -16.26 -35.59
CA ALA A 131 -1.61 -15.33 -34.46
C ALA A 131 -2.09 -13.94 -34.89
N ARG A 132 -1.72 -13.45 -36.08
CA ARG A 132 -2.19 -12.15 -36.60
C ARG A 132 -3.69 -12.14 -36.88
N ASP A 133 -4.20 -13.19 -37.52
CA ASP A 133 -5.64 -13.31 -37.82
C ASP A 133 -6.45 -13.39 -36.51
N LEU A 134 -5.90 -14.04 -35.48
CA LEU A 134 -6.52 -14.10 -34.16
C LEU A 134 -6.36 -12.82 -33.34
N THR A 135 -5.31 -12.03 -33.56
CA THR A 135 -5.10 -10.74 -32.88
C THR A 135 -6.30 -9.82 -33.08
N GLU A 136 -6.85 -9.74 -34.29
CA GLU A 136 -8.02 -8.87 -34.56
C GLU A 136 -9.25 -9.31 -33.76
N VAL A 137 -9.51 -10.62 -33.70
CA VAL A 137 -10.61 -11.20 -32.90
C VAL A 137 -10.38 -11.00 -31.41
N ALA A 138 -9.16 -11.21 -30.94
CA ALA A 138 -8.77 -11.05 -29.55
C ALA A 138 -8.86 -9.58 -29.09
N GLU A 139 -8.49 -8.64 -29.96
CA GLU A 139 -8.69 -7.20 -29.74
C GLU A 139 -10.19 -6.84 -29.70
N GLY A 140 -11.02 -7.44 -30.56
CA GLY A 140 -12.47 -7.30 -30.50
C GLY A 140 -13.06 -7.77 -29.16
N LEU A 141 -12.67 -8.96 -28.71
CA LEU A 141 -13.06 -9.51 -27.39
C LEU A 141 -12.55 -8.63 -26.24
N ARG A 142 -11.33 -8.10 -26.33
CA ARG A 142 -10.77 -7.16 -25.35
C ARG A 142 -11.61 -5.89 -25.26
N ILE A 143 -12.05 -5.33 -26.37
CA ILE A 143 -12.90 -4.12 -26.40
C ILE A 143 -14.26 -4.41 -25.75
N VAL A 144 -14.89 -5.55 -26.06
CA VAL A 144 -16.19 -5.94 -25.46
C VAL A 144 -16.04 -6.15 -23.95
N ALA A 145 -15.01 -6.90 -23.52
CA ALA A 145 -14.71 -7.10 -22.11
C ALA A 145 -14.48 -5.76 -21.39
N ALA A 146 -13.65 -4.88 -21.95
CA ALA A 146 -13.38 -3.57 -21.37
C ALA A 146 -14.64 -2.70 -21.27
N THR A 147 -15.54 -2.78 -22.26
CA THR A 147 -16.81 -2.03 -22.25
C THR A 147 -17.76 -2.54 -21.17
N LYS A 148 -17.88 -3.86 -21.00
CA LYS A 148 -18.69 -4.48 -19.94
C LYS A 148 -18.14 -4.16 -18.55
N LEU A 149 -16.82 -4.28 -18.35
CA LEU A 149 -16.18 -3.92 -17.09
C LEU A 149 -16.36 -2.44 -16.75
N ARG A 150 -16.24 -1.55 -17.74
CA ARG A 150 -16.53 -0.11 -17.58
C ARG A 150 -17.96 0.10 -17.08
N ALA A 151 -18.94 -0.51 -17.75
CA ALA A 151 -20.35 -0.38 -17.35
C ALA A 151 -20.60 -0.90 -15.93
N PHE A 152 -20.00 -2.05 -15.58
CA PHE A 152 -20.09 -2.63 -14.24
C PHE A 152 -19.54 -1.71 -13.15
N PHE A 153 -18.31 -1.23 -13.30
CA PHE A 153 -17.71 -0.33 -12.30
C PHE A 153 -18.42 1.02 -12.20
N LEU A 154 -18.89 1.59 -13.33
CA LEU A 154 -19.70 2.81 -13.29
C LEU A 154 -21.06 2.58 -12.63
N ALA A 155 -21.67 1.40 -12.80
CA ALA A 155 -22.90 1.04 -12.11
C ALA A 155 -22.68 0.94 -10.58
N LEU A 156 -21.54 0.43 -10.13
CA LEU A 156 -21.18 0.40 -8.70
C LEU A 156 -21.00 1.80 -8.08
N LEU A 157 -20.54 2.78 -8.88
CA LEU A 157 -20.37 4.17 -8.43
C LEU A 157 -21.69 4.96 -8.41
N LYS A 158 -22.70 4.53 -9.18
CA LYS A 158 -23.96 5.25 -9.34
C LYS A 158 -24.73 5.45 -8.02
N PRO A 159 -24.91 4.43 -7.14
CA PRO A 159 -25.57 4.60 -5.85
C PRO A 159 -24.86 5.59 -4.93
N ILE A 160 -23.53 5.64 -4.96
CA ILE A 160 -22.72 6.56 -4.13
C ILE A 160 -22.96 8.00 -4.55
N ARG A 161 -23.12 8.23 -5.85
CA ARG A 161 -23.42 9.54 -6.42
C ARG A 161 -24.86 9.99 -6.16
N SER A 162 -25.84 9.08 -6.18
CA SER A 162 -27.25 9.44 -6.00
C SER A 162 -27.69 9.47 -4.53
N SER A 163 -27.13 8.60 -3.70
CA SER A 163 -27.43 8.52 -2.26
C SER A 163 -26.15 8.55 -1.45
N VAL A 164 -25.83 9.73 -0.91
CA VAL A 164 -24.70 9.97 0.02
C VAL A 164 -24.88 9.20 1.35
N THR A 165 -25.96 8.43 1.51
CA THR A 165 -26.23 7.59 2.69
C THR A 165 -25.55 6.22 2.63
N THR A 166 -24.99 5.82 1.48
CA THR A 166 -24.28 4.54 1.35
C THR A 166 -22.90 4.66 1.97
N ASN A 167 -22.54 3.75 2.90
CA ASN A 167 -21.22 3.77 3.51
C ASN A 167 -20.13 3.40 2.48
N MET A 168 -19.35 4.40 2.06
CA MET A 168 -18.25 4.25 1.10
C MET A 168 -17.24 3.18 1.53
N GLN A 169 -16.89 3.11 2.82
CA GLN A 169 -15.89 2.18 3.34
C GLN A 169 -16.34 0.72 3.22
N VAL A 170 -17.63 0.45 3.43
CA VAL A 170 -18.20 -0.90 3.27
C VAL A 170 -18.13 -1.31 1.81
N LEU A 171 -18.45 -0.41 0.89
CA LEU A 171 -18.45 -0.70 -0.55
C LEU A 171 -17.02 -0.88 -1.09
N GLN A 172 -16.06 -0.12 -0.58
CA GLN A 172 -14.63 -0.30 -0.87
C GLN A 172 -14.10 -1.65 -0.43
N THR A 173 -14.34 -2.00 0.84
CA THR A 173 -13.78 -3.21 1.45
C THR A 173 -14.46 -4.48 0.95
N SER A 174 -15.78 -4.47 0.77
CA SER A 174 -16.55 -5.67 0.43
C SER A 174 -16.75 -5.90 -1.07
N VAL A 175 -16.74 -4.84 -1.89
CA VAL A 175 -17.03 -4.93 -3.33
C VAL A 175 -15.80 -4.60 -4.16
N PHE A 176 -15.22 -3.40 -4.03
CA PHE A 176 -14.12 -2.98 -4.90
C PHE A 176 -12.86 -3.83 -4.75
N LEU A 177 -12.45 -4.17 -3.52
CA LEU A 177 -11.25 -4.99 -3.31
C LEU A 177 -11.35 -6.39 -3.93
N LYS A 178 -12.56 -6.98 -3.98
CA LYS A 178 -12.77 -8.29 -4.63
C LYS A 178 -12.52 -8.25 -6.13
N TYR A 179 -12.84 -7.13 -6.78
CA TYR A 179 -12.69 -6.94 -8.23
C TYR A 179 -11.37 -6.25 -8.60
N ARG A 180 -10.38 -6.21 -7.69
CA ARG A 180 -9.04 -5.64 -7.94
C ARG A 180 -8.37 -6.27 -9.17
N SER A 181 -8.47 -7.58 -9.35
CA SER A 181 -7.86 -8.27 -10.51
C SER A 181 -8.48 -7.81 -11.84
N LEU A 182 -9.79 -7.53 -11.88
CA LEU A 182 -10.46 -6.98 -13.07
C LEU A 182 -9.95 -5.57 -13.40
N PHE A 183 -9.69 -4.75 -12.38
CA PHE A 183 -9.09 -3.43 -12.57
C PHE A 183 -7.62 -3.53 -13.02
N ALA A 184 -6.85 -4.46 -12.46
CA ALA A 184 -5.48 -4.73 -12.90
C ALA A 184 -5.43 -5.12 -14.38
N PHE A 185 -6.33 -5.99 -14.84
CA PHE A 185 -6.51 -6.31 -16.25
C PHE A 185 -6.79 -5.07 -17.11
N LEU A 186 -7.75 -4.23 -16.69
CA LEU A 186 -8.06 -2.98 -17.41
C LEU A 186 -6.84 -2.07 -17.51
N SER A 187 -6.06 -1.94 -16.43
CA SER A 187 -4.90 -1.05 -16.42
C SER A 187 -3.78 -1.49 -17.38
N ARG A 188 -3.63 -2.80 -17.62
CA ARG A 188 -2.62 -3.37 -18.53
C ARG A 188 -3.08 -3.42 -19.98
N GLN A 189 -4.31 -3.91 -20.20
CA GLN A 189 -4.82 -4.18 -21.54
C GLN A 189 -5.65 -3.02 -22.12
N ALA A 190 -6.20 -2.13 -21.28
CA ALA A 190 -6.99 -0.97 -21.69
C ALA A 190 -6.77 0.29 -20.81
N PRO A 191 -5.55 0.87 -20.80
CA PRO A 191 -5.24 2.07 -20.01
C PRO A 191 -6.24 3.23 -20.11
N PRO A 192 -6.83 3.58 -21.28
CA PRO A 192 -7.78 4.69 -21.35
C PRO A 192 -9.05 4.45 -20.52
N VAL A 193 -9.56 3.21 -20.49
CA VAL A 193 -10.75 2.85 -19.71
C VAL A 193 -10.43 2.85 -18.21
N ALA A 194 -9.25 2.36 -17.83
CA ALA A 194 -8.79 2.40 -16.44
C ALA A 194 -8.65 3.84 -15.92
N ASN A 195 -8.07 4.74 -16.73
CA ASN A 195 -7.95 6.17 -16.39
C ASN A 195 -9.31 6.86 -16.27
N GLU A 196 -10.26 6.51 -17.13
CA GLU A 196 -11.64 7.04 -17.03
C GLU A 196 -12.29 6.59 -15.72
N LEU A 197 -12.19 5.30 -15.39
CA LEU A 197 -12.76 4.75 -14.17
C LEU A 197 -12.10 5.35 -12.92
N GLN A 198 -10.79 5.52 -12.92
CA GLN A 198 -10.05 6.17 -11.84
C GLN A 198 -10.55 7.61 -11.64
N LYS A 199 -10.70 8.39 -12.72
CA LYS A 199 -11.25 9.76 -12.66
C LYS A 199 -12.70 9.77 -12.18
N ALA A 200 -13.53 8.82 -12.63
CA ALA A 200 -14.92 8.70 -12.20
C ALA A 200 -15.03 8.35 -10.71
N TYR A 201 -14.17 7.45 -10.22
CA TYR A 201 -14.06 7.12 -8.80
C TYR A 201 -13.64 8.36 -8.00
N ILE A 202 -12.57 9.05 -8.40
CA ILE A 202 -12.07 10.25 -7.70
C ILE A 202 -13.14 11.35 -7.64
N SER A 203 -13.84 11.60 -8.75
CA SER A 203 -14.92 12.58 -8.78
C SER A 203 -16.08 12.19 -7.85
N THR A 204 -16.42 10.91 -7.80
CA THR A 204 -17.49 10.39 -6.94
C THR A 204 -17.09 10.45 -5.46
N ALA A 205 -15.88 9.99 -5.11
CA ALA A 205 -15.32 10.05 -3.77
C ALA A 205 -15.18 11.50 -3.29
N ARG A 206 -14.67 12.41 -4.13
CA ARG A 206 -14.61 13.85 -3.83
C ARG A 206 -15.98 14.40 -3.49
N THR A 207 -17.00 14.13 -4.31
CA THR A 207 -18.36 14.62 -4.08
C THR A 207 -18.97 14.04 -2.79
N TYR A 208 -18.73 12.76 -2.52
CA TYR A 208 -19.18 12.08 -1.31
C TYR A 208 -18.59 12.72 -0.05
N TYR A 209 -17.25 12.86 0.01
CA TYR A 209 -16.58 13.46 1.15
C TYR A 209 -16.89 14.93 1.30
N GLU A 210 -16.88 15.69 0.20
CA GLU A 210 -17.24 17.10 0.24
C GLU A 210 -18.65 17.30 0.81
N THR A 211 -19.64 16.54 0.33
CA THR A 211 -21.02 16.66 0.81
C THR A 211 -21.15 16.23 2.28
N GLY A 212 -20.50 15.13 2.66
CA GLY A 212 -20.49 14.63 4.04
C GLY A 212 -19.86 15.61 5.01
N PHE A 213 -18.62 16.05 4.74
CA PHE A 213 -17.89 17.00 5.59
C PHE A 213 -18.55 18.37 5.62
N ARG A 214 -19.07 18.88 4.49
CA ARG A 214 -19.80 20.15 4.47
C ARG A 214 -21.04 20.11 5.36
N ARG A 215 -21.80 19.02 5.33
CA ARG A 215 -22.99 18.83 6.19
C ARG A 215 -22.58 18.73 7.66
N TYR A 216 -21.57 17.93 7.96
CA TYR A 216 -21.07 17.70 9.30
C TYR A 216 -20.47 18.95 9.95
N ILE A 217 -19.62 19.69 9.23
CA ILE A 217 -19.04 20.95 9.70
C ILE A 217 -20.13 22.00 9.91
N ARG A 218 -21.17 22.02 9.07
CA ARG A 218 -22.32 22.91 9.27
C ARG A 218 -23.11 22.57 10.54
N SER A 219 -23.39 21.30 10.81
CA SER A 219 -24.08 20.88 12.04
C SER A 219 -23.25 21.20 13.29
N ILE A 220 -21.94 20.97 13.23
CA ILE A 220 -21.02 21.34 14.32
C ILE A 220 -20.93 22.86 14.48
N GLY A 221 -20.97 23.61 13.39
CA GLY A 221 -21.02 25.07 13.42
C GLY A 221 -22.24 25.60 14.17
N TRP A 222 -23.38 24.92 14.12
CA TRP A 222 -24.56 25.26 14.93
C TRP A 222 -24.36 24.98 16.41
N ILE A 223 -23.70 23.88 16.77
CA ILE A 223 -23.37 23.57 18.18
C ILE A 223 -22.37 24.61 18.70
N LYS A 224 -21.35 24.94 17.91
CA LYS A 224 -20.38 25.99 18.23
C LYS A 224 -21.05 27.33 18.49
N ALA A 225 -22.01 27.75 17.67
CA ALA A 225 -22.72 29.02 17.85
C ALA A 225 -23.51 29.10 19.17
N ARG A 226 -23.79 27.96 19.83
CA ARG A 226 -24.46 27.88 21.14
C ARG A 226 -23.50 28.00 22.32
N ASN A 227 -22.19 27.84 22.09
CA ASN A 227 -21.17 27.93 23.11
C ASN A 227 -20.38 29.24 22.95
N THR A 228 -20.36 30.06 23.99
CA THR A 228 -19.67 31.36 24.02
C THR A 228 -18.56 31.37 25.05
N ASP A 229 -17.77 30.29 25.11
CA ASP A 229 -16.51 30.28 25.86
C ASP A 229 -15.51 31.19 25.14
N LYS A 230 -15.50 32.47 25.52
CA LYS A 230 -14.55 33.47 25.02
C LYS A 230 -13.33 33.51 25.92
N PHE A 231 -12.16 33.82 25.35
CA PHE A 231 -10.99 34.16 26.16
C PHE A 231 -11.29 35.39 27.02
N GLU A 232 -11.33 35.17 28.33
CA GLU A 232 -11.33 36.24 29.34
C GLU A 232 -9.95 36.31 29.97
N ASN A 233 -9.47 37.53 30.15
CA ASN A 233 -8.19 37.75 30.82
C ASN A 233 -8.25 37.22 32.26
N ILE A 234 -7.15 36.64 32.75
CA ILE A 234 -7.03 36.08 34.10
C ILE A 234 -7.46 37.10 35.18
N VAL A 235 -7.30 38.40 34.92
CA VAL A 235 -7.63 39.49 35.84
C VAL A 235 -9.14 39.79 35.92
N ASN A 236 -9.94 39.36 34.95
CA ASN A 236 -11.32 39.83 34.77
C ASN A 236 -12.39 38.73 34.97
N VAL A 237 -12.03 37.64 35.65
CA VAL A 237 -12.94 36.49 35.86
C VAL A 237 -14.00 36.84 36.92
N ASP A 238 -15.25 36.97 36.49
CA ASP A 238 -16.39 37.22 37.39
C ASP A 238 -16.69 36.01 38.30
N LYS A 239 -17.14 36.29 39.53
CA LYS A 239 -17.50 35.25 40.53
C LYS A 239 -18.55 34.25 40.05
N ALA A 240 -19.41 34.63 39.11
CA ALA A 240 -20.47 33.78 38.55
C ALA A 240 -19.93 32.72 37.56
N SER A 241 -18.84 33.03 36.84
CA SER A 241 -18.18 32.11 35.89
C SER A 241 -17.41 30.99 36.58
N LEU A 242 -17.25 31.07 37.91
CA LEU A 242 -16.50 30.13 38.74
C LEU A 242 -17.35 28.95 39.27
N GLU A 243 -18.67 29.12 39.36
CA GLU A 243 -19.60 28.06 39.79
C GLU A 243 -20.14 27.25 38.60
N SER A 244 -20.12 27.81 37.39
CA SER A 244 -20.62 27.17 36.16
C SER A 244 -19.55 26.43 35.35
N ALA A 245 -18.33 26.26 35.87
CA ALA A 245 -17.27 25.51 35.19
C ALA A 245 -17.26 24.05 35.67
N PRO A 246 -17.92 23.09 34.97
CA PRO A 246 -17.64 21.67 35.19
C PRO A 246 -16.17 21.36 34.85
N PRO A 247 -15.62 20.30 35.47
CA PRO A 247 -14.22 20.21 35.87
C PRO A 247 -13.29 20.21 34.67
N SER A 248 -12.23 21.02 34.75
CA SER A 248 -11.11 21.07 33.78
C SER A 248 -10.57 19.70 33.39
N VAL A 249 -10.70 18.70 34.26
CA VAL A 249 -10.31 17.30 34.04
C VAL A 249 -11.09 16.61 32.91
N GLU A 250 -12.40 16.86 32.80
CA GLU A 250 -13.22 16.31 31.69
C GLU A 250 -12.87 16.98 30.36
N ARG A 251 -12.56 18.28 30.36
CA ARG A 251 -12.05 18.98 29.16
C ARG A 251 -10.67 18.48 28.72
N MET A 252 -9.80 18.14 29.67
CA MET A 252 -8.49 17.55 29.37
C MET A 252 -8.58 16.14 28.79
N SER A 253 -9.64 15.37 29.09
CA SER A 253 -9.86 14.05 28.50
C SER A 253 -10.01 14.12 26.97
N ASN A 254 -10.51 15.24 26.44
CA ASN A 254 -10.60 15.48 25.00
C ASN A 254 -9.25 15.55 24.30
N ALA A 255 -8.14 15.77 25.04
CA ALA A 255 -6.80 15.80 24.45
C ALA A 255 -6.27 14.40 24.07
N HIS A 256 -6.81 13.33 24.66
CA HIS A 256 -6.37 11.95 24.41
C HIS A 256 -7.21 11.27 23.34
N LEU A 257 -6.62 10.50 22.43
CA LEU A 257 -7.36 9.76 21.40
C LEU A 257 -8.45 8.84 21.98
N ASP A 258 -8.24 8.31 23.19
CA ASP A 258 -9.18 7.44 23.93
C ASP A 258 -10.19 8.20 24.83
N GLY A 259 -10.38 9.50 24.56
CA GLY A 259 -11.33 10.37 25.26
C GLY A 259 -12.78 10.25 24.78
N PRO A 260 -13.65 11.23 25.11
CA PRO A 260 -15.08 11.20 24.78
C PRO A 260 -15.35 10.93 23.30
N SER A 261 -16.44 10.20 23.04
CA SER A 261 -16.86 9.76 21.71
C SER A 261 -17.11 10.94 20.77
N VAL A 262 -16.91 10.70 19.46
CA VAL A 262 -17.16 11.67 18.40
C VAL A 262 -18.59 12.20 18.48
N THR A 263 -18.74 13.50 18.30
CA THR A 263 -20.01 14.20 18.40
C THR A 263 -20.77 14.00 17.10
N LEU A 264 -21.95 13.38 17.18
CA LEU A 264 -22.67 12.91 16.00
C LEU A 264 -23.52 14.04 15.41
N ALA A 265 -23.70 14.04 14.08
CA ALA A 265 -24.40 15.12 13.38
C ALA A 265 -25.85 15.35 13.87
N TYR A 266 -26.55 14.30 14.34
CA TYR A 266 -27.91 14.43 14.88
C TYR A 266 -27.95 15.12 16.25
N MET A 267 -26.84 15.13 17.00
CA MET A 267 -26.77 15.82 18.29
C MET A 267 -26.86 17.33 18.13
N ALA A 268 -26.65 17.84 16.91
CA ALA A 268 -26.93 19.24 16.59
C ALA A 268 -28.43 19.58 16.58
N ASP A 269 -29.32 18.60 16.43
CA ASP A 269 -30.77 18.84 16.39
C ASP A 269 -31.34 19.07 17.80
N ASP A 270 -30.69 18.54 18.83
CA ASP A 270 -31.04 18.84 20.23
C ASP A 270 -30.56 20.24 20.60
N LYS A 271 -31.50 21.15 20.90
CA LYS A 271 -31.21 22.54 21.27
C LYS A 271 -30.54 22.68 22.64
N THR A 272 -30.63 21.65 23.48
CA THR A 272 -30.05 21.64 24.83
C THR A 272 -28.59 21.20 24.86
N HIS A 273 -28.15 20.51 23.79
CA HIS A 273 -26.79 19.99 23.69
C HIS A 273 -25.77 21.10 23.48
N LYS A 274 -24.84 21.22 24.44
CA LYS A 274 -23.71 22.15 24.43
C LYS A 274 -22.44 21.36 24.66
N GLU A 275 -21.48 21.53 23.76
CA GLU A 275 -20.17 20.91 23.88
C GLU A 275 -19.06 21.96 23.87
N PRO A 276 -17.97 21.70 24.62
CA PRO A 276 -16.79 22.55 24.60
C PRO A 276 -16.17 22.56 23.20
N VAL A 277 -15.56 23.69 22.82
CA VAL A 277 -14.98 23.90 21.48
C VAL A 277 -13.89 22.87 21.15
N GLU A 278 -13.21 22.36 22.17
CA GLU A 278 -12.22 21.29 22.12
C GLU A 278 -12.80 19.96 21.64
N ALA A 279 -13.99 19.60 22.14
CA ALA A 279 -14.68 18.38 21.75
C ALA A 279 -15.18 18.46 20.30
N LEU A 280 -15.60 19.66 19.86
CA LEU A 280 -15.99 19.90 18.47
C LEU A 280 -14.79 19.77 17.52
N LEU A 281 -13.64 20.39 17.83
CA LEU A 281 -12.44 20.25 17.00
C LEU A 281 -11.94 18.80 16.99
N ARG A 282 -11.93 18.12 18.15
CA ARG A 282 -11.64 16.70 18.29
C ARG A 282 -12.49 15.85 17.35
N SER A 283 -13.80 16.02 17.40
CA SER A 283 -14.74 15.24 16.60
C SER A 283 -14.50 15.41 15.09
N VAL A 284 -14.17 16.63 14.64
CA VAL A 284 -13.85 16.91 13.23
C VAL A 284 -12.54 16.25 12.84
N LEU A 285 -11.49 16.36 13.65
CA LEU A 285 -10.18 15.83 13.33
C LEU A 285 -10.13 14.29 13.39
N LEU A 286 -10.86 13.65 14.30
CA LEU A 286 -10.97 12.18 14.35
C LEU A 286 -11.72 11.64 13.12
N VAL A 287 -12.88 12.21 12.79
CA VAL A 287 -13.63 11.83 11.59
C VAL A 287 -12.81 12.08 10.32
N PHE A 288 -12.05 13.18 10.28
CA PHE A 288 -11.11 13.45 9.20
C PHE A 288 -10.03 12.36 9.12
N MET A 289 -9.35 12.07 10.22
CA MET A 289 -8.28 11.06 10.28
C MET A 289 -8.75 9.68 9.81
N ASP A 290 -9.86 9.17 10.32
CA ASP A 290 -10.34 7.81 9.98
C ASP A 290 -10.74 7.71 8.51
N ASN A 291 -11.42 8.72 7.96
CA ASN A 291 -11.81 8.71 6.55
C ASN A 291 -10.61 8.86 5.61
N VAL A 292 -9.67 9.74 5.97
CA VAL A 292 -8.47 10.00 5.19
C VAL A 292 -7.57 8.77 5.13
N THR A 293 -7.38 8.10 6.27
CA THR A 293 -6.52 6.92 6.39
C THR A 293 -7.14 5.71 5.69
N ALA A 294 -8.45 5.48 5.85
CA ALA A 294 -9.17 4.43 5.14
C ALA A 294 -9.10 4.60 3.61
N GLU A 295 -9.31 5.82 3.09
CA GLU A 295 -9.18 6.10 1.66
C GLU A 295 -7.76 5.94 1.16
N TYR A 296 -6.75 6.37 1.92
CA TYR A 296 -5.38 6.20 1.51
C TYR A 296 -4.99 4.72 1.40
N SER A 297 -5.38 3.92 2.39
CA SER A 297 -5.21 2.46 2.33
C SER A 297 -5.96 1.84 1.15
N PHE A 298 -7.18 2.30 0.84
CA PHE A 298 -7.92 1.84 -0.32
C PHE A 298 -7.26 2.25 -1.64
N LEU A 299 -6.84 3.51 -1.80
CA LEU A 299 -6.18 3.99 -3.02
C LEU A 299 -4.90 3.23 -3.29
N ARG A 300 -4.07 3.01 -2.26
CA ARG A 300 -2.88 2.16 -2.34
C ARG A 300 -3.25 0.72 -2.67
N GLY A 301 -4.26 0.18 -2.00
CA GLY A 301 -4.71 -1.21 -2.15
C GLY A 301 -5.46 -1.52 -3.45
N PHE A 302 -6.01 -0.53 -4.16
CA PHE A 302 -6.79 -0.73 -5.40
C PHE A 302 -6.06 -0.21 -6.65
N PHE A 303 -5.41 0.96 -6.57
CA PHE A 303 -4.75 1.60 -7.71
C PHE A 303 -3.24 1.32 -7.82
N SER A 304 -2.59 0.73 -6.80
CA SER A 304 -1.24 0.15 -7.00
C SER A 304 -1.40 -1.07 -7.89
N VAL A 305 -1.13 -0.91 -9.18
CA VAL A 305 -1.10 -2.00 -10.14
C VAL A 305 0.34 -2.47 -10.24
N GLU A 306 0.60 -3.69 -9.78
CA GLU A 306 1.85 -4.40 -10.09
C GLU A 306 1.95 -4.53 -11.61
N THR A 307 2.92 -3.83 -12.20
CA THR A 307 3.13 -3.80 -13.65
C THR A 307 3.68 -5.12 -14.20
N SER A 308 3.90 -6.14 -13.36
CA SER A 308 4.52 -7.41 -13.76
C SER A 308 3.66 -8.61 -13.36
N ILE A 309 3.15 -9.37 -14.33
CA ILE A 309 2.92 -10.80 -14.13
C ILE A 309 4.30 -11.46 -14.18
N SER A 310 5.05 -11.39 -13.08
CA SER A 310 6.24 -12.22 -12.95
C SER A 310 5.78 -13.65 -12.72
N GLN A 311 5.78 -14.43 -13.81
CA GLN A 311 5.73 -15.88 -13.75
C GLN A 311 6.77 -16.39 -12.74
N THR A 312 6.32 -16.95 -11.63
CA THR A 312 7.09 -17.96 -10.90
C THR A 312 6.16 -19.11 -10.57
N ILE A 313 6.10 -20.04 -11.51
CA ILE A 313 5.71 -21.42 -11.23
C ILE A 313 6.72 -21.92 -10.19
N SER A 314 6.25 -22.17 -8.98
CA SER A 314 7.02 -22.80 -7.91
C SER A 314 7.21 -24.28 -8.27
N ILE A 315 8.33 -24.60 -8.92
CA ILE A 315 8.85 -25.95 -8.99
C ILE A 315 9.75 -26.13 -7.75
N PRO A 316 9.48 -27.09 -6.85
CA PRO A 316 10.37 -27.36 -5.73
C PRO A 316 11.58 -28.17 -6.22
N GLU A 317 12.70 -27.51 -6.51
CA GLU A 317 13.97 -28.19 -6.76
C GLU A 317 14.67 -28.49 -5.42
N THR A 318 14.71 -29.77 -5.07
CA THR A 318 15.61 -30.35 -4.05
C THR A 318 17.06 -30.32 -4.54
N PRO A 319 18.07 -30.08 -3.67
CA PRO A 319 19.46 -30.02 -4.09
C PRO A 319 20.05 -31.44 -4.16
N LEU A 320 20.50 -31.86 -5.34
CA LEU A 320 21.36 -33.03 -5.51
C LEU A 320 22.76 -32.61 -5.96
N PHE A 321 23.70 -33.00 -5.12
CA PHE A 321 25.15 -32.95 -5.23
C PHE A 321 25.71 -33.27 -6.62
N SER A 322 26.76 -32.54 -6.99
CA SER A 322 27.76 -32.98 -7.98
C SER A 322 29.12 -33.11 -7.27
N PRO A 323 29.87 -34.21 -7.45
CA PRO A 323 31.09 -34.49 -6.70
C PRO A 323 32.38 -33.96 -7.36
N THR A 324 33.29 -33.53 -6.48
CA THR A 324 34.75 -33.66 -6.44
C THR A 324 35.56 -34.00 -7.70
N VAL A 325 36.53 -33.13 -8.02
CA VAL A 325 37.84 -33.52 -8.59
C VAL A 325 38.98 -32.84 -7.81
N LEU A 326 39.92 -33.68 -7.38
CA LEU A 326 41.25 -33.50 -6.76
C LEU A 326 42.14 -32.41 -7.41
N SER A 327 43.19 -31.80 -6.84
CA SER A 327 43.87 -31.67 -5.54
C SER A 327 44.99 -30.58 -5.76
N PRO A 328 46.09 -30.45 -4.99
CA PRO A 328 46.27 -29.43 -3.95
C PRO A 328 47.50 -28.51 -4.16
N THR A 329 47.58 -27.37 -3.47
CA THR A 329 48.90 -26.77 -3.16
C THR A 329 48.88 -25.87 -1.91
N GLY A 330 49.59 -26.32 -0.88
CA GLY A 330 50.50 -25.52 -0.05
C GLY A 330 49.96 -24.38 0.82
N GLN A 331 49.65 -24.71 2.08
CA GLN A 331 49.83 -23.83 3.26
C GLN A 331 51.35 -23.59 3.53
N PRO A 332 51.81 -22.54 4.25
CA PRO A 332 51.54 -22.45 5.71
C PRO A 332 51.45 -21.05 6.37
N GLU A 333 50.89 -21.09 7.59
CA GLU A 333 51.18 -20.30 8.80
C GLU A 333 50.92 -18.77 8.86
N LEU A 334 50.02 -18.36 9.77
CA LEU A 334 50.39 -17.80 11.09
C LEU A 334 49.16 -17.57 12.00
N GLU A 335 49.21 -18.06 13.24
CA GLU A 335 48.34 -17.63 14.35
C GLU A 335 48.80 -16.28 14.92
N SER A 336 47.88 -15.41 15.34
CA SER A 336 48.12 -14.44 16.42
C SER A 336 46.83 -13.80 16.94
N LEU A 337 46.69 -13.80 18.27
CA LEU A 337 45.63 -13.15 19.05
C LEU A 337 45.76 -11.61 19.02
N GLY A 338 44.64 -10.89 19.11
CA GLY A 338 44.66 -9.46 19.44
C GLY A 338 43.31 -8.74 19.41
N THR A 339 42.77 -8.48 20.60
CA THR A 339 41.77 -7.46 20.94
C THR A 339 41.83 -6.14 20.14
N ARG A 340 40.68 -5.61 19.66
CA ARG A 340 40.13 -4.26 19.99
C ARG A 340 38.97 -3.80 19.09
N SER A 341 37.94 -3.28 19.77
CA SER A 341 37.05 -2.15 19.46
C SER A 341 36.73 -1.73 18.01
N ARG A 342 35.41 -1.73 17.75
CA ARG A 342 34.60 -0.57 17.29
C ARG A 342 35.33 0.51 16.45
N ALA A 343 35.08 0.48 15.15
CA ALA A 343 34.69 1.65 14.34
C ALA A 343 34.34 1.17 12.92
N GLY A 344 33.05 1.07 12.60
CA GLY A 344 32.58 0.78 11.25
C GLY A 344 32.53 2.07 10.44
N SER A 345 33.50 2.28 9.54
CA SER A 345 33.44 3.27 8.48
C SER A 345 32.88 2.64 7.21
N ILE A 346 31.67 3.09 6.86
CA ILE A 346 31.22 3.50 5.52
C ILE A 346 31.85 2.75 4.34
N ALA A 347 31.08 1.81 3.78
CA ALA A 347 31.16 1.42 2.38
C ALA A 347 29.74 1.38 1.81
N THR A 348 29.36 2.49 1.19
CA THR A 348 28.18 2.66 0.33
C THR A 348 28.27 1.74 -0.88
N LEU A 349 27.36 0.77 -0.96
CA LEU A 349 26.93 0.14 -2.22
C LEU A 349 25.68 0.90 -2.71
N PRO A 350 25.61 1.32 -3.99
CA PRO A 350 24.40 1.93 -4.52
C PRO A 350 23.38 0.85 -4.83
N SER A 351 22.31 0.78 -4.03
CA SER A 351 21.09 0.07 -4.36
C SER A 351 20.31 0.89 -5.40
N THR A 352 20.48 0.57 -6.68
CA THR A 352 19.51 0.93 -7.72
C THR A 352 18.26 0.07 -7.52
N LEU A 353 17.30 0.54 -6.71
CA LEU A 353 15.89 0.10 -6.63
C LEU A 353 14.96 0.91 -5.66
N PRO A 354 15.18 2.21 -5.31
CA PRO A 354 14.17 2.99 -4.56
C PRO A 354 13.27 3.92 -5.40
N ASP A 355 13.48 4.07 -6.71
CA ASP A 355 12.79 5.12 -7.49
C ASP A 355 11.35 4.75 -7.92
N SER A 356 11.06 3.47 -8.21
CA SER A 356 9.71 3.06 -8.67
C SER A 356 8.63 3.21 -7.58
N THR A 357 8.96 2.85 -6.34
CA THR A 357 8.02 2.93 -5.20
C THR A 357 7.72 4.37 -4.82
N LYS A 358 8.71 5.26 -4.94
CA LYS A 358 8.54 6.70 -4.65
C LYS A 358 7.68 7.40 -5.69
N GLU A 359 7.83 7.05 -6.97
CA GLU A 359 6.96 7.57 -8.04
C GLU A 359 5.52 7.06 -7.93
N GLU A 360 5.32 5.78 -7.58
CA GLU A 360 3.99 5.23 -7.31
C GLU A 360 3.34 5.90 -6.11
N GLN A 361 4.09 6.12 -5.03
CA GLN A 361 3.61 6.85 -3.86
C GLN A 361 3.21 8.28 -4.22
N ALA A 362 4.02 8.98 -5.02
CA ALA A 362 3.70 10.34 -5.47
C ALA A 362 2.43 10.39 -6.33
N LYS A 363 2.19 9.38 -7.17
CA LYS A 363 0.94 9.24 -7.93
C LYS A 363 -0.25 9.07 -6.99
N ILE A 364 -0.17 8.14 -6.03
CA ILE A 364 -1.24 7.90 -5.04
C ILE A 364 -1.51 9.15 -4.22
N ASP A 365 -0.47 9.84 -3.77
CA ASP A 365 -0.57 11.10 -3.03
C ASP A 365 -1.29 12.19 -3.84
N ALA A 366 -1.02 12.27 -5.14
CA ALA A 366 -1.71 13.21 -6.04
C ALA A 366 -3.20 12.87 -6.20
N LEU A 367 -3.56 11.58 -6.32
CA LEU A 367 -4.97 11.16 -6.40
C LEU A 367 -5.69 11.44 -5.09
N TRP A 368 -5.05 11.13 -3.95
CA TRP A 368 -5.57 11.40 -2.63
C TRP A 368 -5.83 12.89 -2.43
N LYS A 369 -4.89 13.76 -2.83
CA LYS A 369 -5.07 15.22 -2.80
C LYS A 369 -6.26 15.65 -3.64
N GLN A 370 -6.47 15.10 -4.83
CA GLN A 370 -7.63 15.44 -5.66
C GLN A 370 -8.98 15.11 -4.99
N VAL A 371 -9.03 14.08 -4.15
CA VAL A 371 -10.22 13.70 -3.38
C VAL A 371 -10.43 14.63 -2.18
N PHE A 372 -9.37 14.88 -1.41
CA PHE A 372 -9.47 15.54 -0.10
C PHE A 372 -9.21 17.05 -0.08
N ASP A 373 -8.69 17.67 -1.15
CA ASP A 373 -8.41 19.11 -1.21
C ASP A 373 -9.60 20.00 -0.76
N PRO A 374 -10.87 19.74 -1.20
CA PRO A 374 -12.02 20.49 -0.69
C PRO A 374 -12.23 20.27 0.81
N VAL A 375 -12.11 19.03 1.29
CA VAL A 375 -12.30 18.65 2.69
C VAL A 375 -11.27 19.34 3.58
N MET A 376 -10.01 19.35 3.16
CA MET A 376 -8.91 20.03 3.84
C MET A 376 -9.21 21.52 3.98
N THR A 377 -9.72 22.15 2.92
CA THR A 377 -10.15 23.56 2.96
C THR A 377 -11.30 23.79 3.96
N TYR A 378 -12.30 22.91 4.02
CA TYR A 378 -13.39 23.02 5.00
C TYR A 378 -12.89 22.82 6.44
N VAL A 379 -12.02 21.83 6.70
CA VAL A 379 -11.44 21.57 8.03
C VAL A 379 -10.55 22.74 8.46
N GLN A 380 -9.76 23.30 7.55
CA GLN A 380 -8.94 24.48 7.82
C GLN A 380 -9.81 25.70 8.15
N THR A 381 -10.84 25.96 7.34
CA THR A 381 -11.78 27.07 7.58
C THR A 381 -12.51 26.90 8.91
N PHE A 382 -12.94 25.67 9.24
CA PHE A 382 -13.56 25.37 10.52
C PHE A 382 -12.59 25.60 11.69
N THR A 383 -11.35 25.12 11.58
CA THR A 383 -10.29 25.34 12.57
C THR A 383 -10.06 26.84 12.78
N LEU A 384 -9.87 27.61 11.72
CA LEU A 384 -9.74 29.07 11.80
C LEU A 384 -10.97 29.72 12.44
N SER A 385 -12.17 29.23 12.14
CA SER A 385 -13.37 29.72 12.83
C SER A 385 -13.31 29.43 14.33
N VAL A 386 -12.83 28.26 14.76
CA VAL A 386 -12.74 27.91 16.19
C VAL A 386 -11.72 28.80 16.91
N LEU A 387 -10.75 29.33 16.18
CA LEU A 387 -9.74 30.26 16.68
C LEU A 387 -10.25 31.72 16.79
N GLU A 388 -11.37 32.05 16.16
CA GLU A 388 -12.01 33.39 16.19
C GLU A 388 -13.47 33.29 16.69
N PRO A 389 -13.79 33.70 17.94
CA PRO A 389 -12.99 34.44 18.91
C PRO A 389 -11.90 33.58 19.59
N PRO A 390 -10.82 34.19 20.11
CA PRO A 390 -9.75 33.45 20.76
C PRO A 390 -10.32 32.57 21.88
N PRO A 391 -10.07 31.25 21.86
CA PRO A 391 -10.53 30.35 22.89
C PRO A 391 -9.69 30.52 24.17
N PRO A 392 -10.19 30.04 25.33
CA PRO A 392 -9.41 29.99 26.55
C PRO A 392 -8.07 29.27 26.34
N VAL A 393 -7.02 29.72 27.03
CA VAL A 393 -5.65 29.20 26.86
C VAL A 393 -5.56 27.69 27.11
N ILE A 394 -6.33 27.17 28.08
CA ILE A 394 -6.39 25.73 28.40
C ILE A 394 -7.06 24.94 27.25
N SER A 395 -8.12 25.49 26.67
CA SER A 395 -8.81 24.93 25.50
C SER A 395 -7.88 24.87 24.28
N LEU A 396 -7.08 25.91 24.07
CA LEU A 396 -6.11 25.93 22.99
C LEU A 396 -4.98 24.90 23.20
N LEU A 397 -4.48 24.76 24.42
CA LEU A 397 -3.43 23.77 24.74
C LEU A 397 -3.93 22.33 24.56
N THR A 398 -5.17 22.04 24.95
CA THR A 398 -5.77 20.72 24.73
C THR A 398 -6.00 20.43 23.25
N MET A 399 -6.37 21.44 22.45
CA MET A 399 -6.41 21.32 20.98
C MET A 399 -5.03 21.06 20.37
N ILE A 400 -3.98 21.76 20.82
CA ILE A 400 -2.60 21.55 20.35
C ILE A 400 -2.15 20.11 20.66
N ARG A 401 -2.38 19.63 21.89
CA ARG A 401 -2.04 18.25 22.30
C ARG A 401 -2.82 17.21 21.50
N LEU A 402 -4.09 17.46 21.23
CA LEU A 402 -4.89 16.61 20.37
C LEU A 402 -4.32 16.56 18.95
N THR A 403 -3.96 17.71 18.36
CA THR A 403 -3.37 17.74 17.02
C THR A 403 -2.04 16.98 16.96
N GLU A 404 -1.23 17.05 18.01
CA GLU A 404 0.00 16.27 18.12
C GLU A 404 -0.26 14.75 18.14
N ASN A 405 -1.18 14.31 19.01
CA ASN A 405 -1.55 12.89 19.07
C ASN A 405 -2.10 12.38 17.72
N ILE A 406 -2.86 13.22 17.01
CA ILE A 406 -3.37 12.89 15.67
C ILE A 406 -2.23 12.83 14.65
N VAL A 407 -1.24 13.74 14.70
CA VAL A 407 -0.05 13.64 13.84
C VAL A 407 0.65 12.30 14.05
N THR A 408 0.92 11.92 15.30
CA THR A 408 1.59 10.63 15.60
C THR A 408 0.78 9.42 15.14
N GLU A 409 -0.54 9.48 15.24
CA GLU A 409 -1.42 8.40 14.83
C GLU A 409 -1.53 8.30 13.29
N VAL A 410 -1.53 9.43 12.59
CA VAL A 410 -1.51 9.47 11.12
C VAL A 410 -0.16 9.01 10.57
N GLU A 411 0.93 9.30 11.27
CA GLU A 411 2.27 8.76 10.98
C GLU A 411 2.28 7.23 11.14
N ASN A 412 1.69 6.69 12.21
CA ASN A 412 1.56 5.23 12.40
C ASN A 412 0.74 4.54 11.30
N ARG A 413 -0.19 5.28 10.67
CA ARG A 413 -1.07 4.79 9.59
C ARG A 413 -0.51 5.03 8.19
N ASP A 414 0.77 5.42 8.07
CA ASP A 414 1.50 5.61 6.81
C ASP A 414 0.77 6.51 5.79
N CYS A 415 0.25 7.67 6.22
CA CYS A 415 -0.46 8.62 5.35
C CYS A 415 0.27 9.98 5.21
N PRO A 416 1.36 10.09 4.41
CA PRO A 416 2.21 11.30 4.34
C PRO A 416 1.48 12.61 4.00
N PRO A 417 0.53 12.63 3.03
CA PRO A 417 -0.21 13.87 2.71
C PRO A 417 -1.03 14.41 3.88
N ALA A 418 -1.59 13.50 4.69
CA ALA A 418 -2.42 13.85 5.84
C ALA A 418 -1.57 14.38 7.01
N VAL A 419 -0.40 13.77 7.26
CA VAL A 419 0.59 14.25 8.24
C VAL A 419 0.95 15.71 7.96
N THR A 420 1.30 16.01 6.71
CA THR A 420 1.70 17.36 6.29
C THR A 420 0.62 18.40 6.58
N PHE A 421 -0.64 18.05 6.34
CA PHE A 421 -1.77 18.95 6.57
C PHE A 421 -2.07 19.16 8.06
N VAL A 422 -2.17 18.08 8.84
CA VAL A 422 -2.45 18.18 10.29
C VAL A 422 -1.30 18.89 11.01
N PHE A 423 -0.05 18.65 10.59
CA PHE A 423 1.11 19.40 11.07
C PHE A 423 1.01 20.89 10.70
N GLY A 424 0.56 21.22 9.49
CA GLY A 424 0.26 22.60 9.08
C GLY A 424 -0.79 23.27 9.96
N LEU A 425 -1.85 22.56 10.36
CA LEU A 425 -2.85 23.06 11.32
C LEU A 425 -2.21 23.33 12.70
N ARG A 426 -1.35 22.42 13.18
CA ARG A 426 -0.61 22.60 14.45
C ARG A 426 0.24 23.87 14.43
N LEU A 427 0.96 24.14 13.34
CA LEU A 427 1.78 25.34 13.21
C LEU A 427 0.98 26.65 13.28
N GLN A 428 -0.31 26.62 12.93
CA GLN A 428 -1.19 27.80 13.03
C GLN A 428 -1.67 28.06 14.47
N LEU A 429 -1.79 27.01 15.29
CA LEU A 429 -2.26 27.12 16.68
C LEU A 429 -1.21 27.76 17.61
N TRP A 430 0.08 27.50 17.37
CA TRP A 430 1.18 27.95 18.21
C TRP A 430 1.36 29.47 18.34
N PRO A 431 1.37 30.25 17.24
CA PRO A 431 1.45 31.71 17.32
C PRO A 431 0.30 32.34 18.11
N ILE A 432 -0.90 31.76 18.00
CA ILE A 432 -2.09 32.23 18.72
C ILE A 432 -1.93 31.96 20.21
N PHE A 433 -1.43 30.78 20.58
CA PHE A 433 -1.13 30.46 21.98
C PHE A 433 -0.11 31.44 22.58
N GLN A 434 0.96 31.73 21.84
CA GLN A 434 1.97 32.68 22.30
C GLN A 434 1.41 34.09 22.47
N LYS A 435 0.56 34.54 21.54
CA LYS A 435 -0.12 35.85 21.63
C LYS A 435 -1.00 35.94 22.88
N LEU A 436 -1.86 34.95 23.13
CA LEU A 436 -2.74 34.94 24.31
C LEU A 436 -1.96 34.84 25.63
N MET A 437 -0.87 34.09 25.66
CA MET A 437 0.03 34.04 26.82
C MET A 437 0.69 35.40 27.08
N ASN A 438 1.13 36.10 26.03
CA ASN A 438 1.69 37.44 26.17
C ASN A 438 0.64 38.47 26.64
N GLU A 439 -0.59 38.40 26.15
CA GLU A 439 -1.69 39.27 26.60
C GLU A 439 -2.03 39.06 28.09
N ASN A 440 -1.96 37.82 28.58
CA ASN A 440 -2.09 37.53 30.02
C ASN A 440 -0.92 38.09 30.84
N ILE A 441 0.31 37.94 30.35
CA ILE A 441 1.50 38.50 31.00
C ILE A 441 1.42 40.03 31.04
N GLU A 442 1.00 40.68 29.96
CA GLU A 442 0.85 42.13 29.87
C GLU A 442 -0.27 42.65 30.78
N ALA A 443 -1.40 41.95 30.88
CA ALA A 443 -2.45 42.31 31.81
C ALA A 443 -2.01 42.19 33.28
N LEU A 444 -1.23 41.16 33.62
CA LEU A 444 -0.61 41.03 34.96
C LEU A 444 0.39 42.17 35.23
N LYS A 445 1.20 42.56 34.23
CA LYS A 445 2.11 43.71 34.34
C LYS A 445 1.37 45.03 34.51
N LYS A 446 0.32 45.27 33.74
CA LYS A 446 -0.51 46.47 33.83
C LYS A 446 -1.22 46.57 35.19
N LEU A 447 -1.71 45.44 35.71
CA LEU A 447 -2.24 45.34 37.08
C LEU A 447 -1.14 45.63 38.13
N ALA A 448 0.07 45.14 37.89
CA ALA A 448 1.21 45.45 38.75
C ALA A 448 1.59 46.93 38.69
N GLU A 449 1.54 47.60 37.53
CA GLU A 449 2.05 48.95 37.32
C GLU A 449 1.13 50.07 37.84
N GLY A 450 -0.20 49.94 37.80
CA GLY A 450 -1.07 50.87 38.54
C GLY A 450 -2.58 50.81 38.25
N SER A 451 -3.35 51.08 39.32
CA SER A 451 -4.77 51.48 39.31
C SER A 451 -5.86 50.41 39.20
N SER A 452 -5.80 49.38 40.06
CA SER A 452 -7.01 48.63 40.44
C SER A 452 -6.81 48.02 41.83
N GLY A 453 -7.53 48.57 42.82
CA GLY A 453 -7.74 47.90 44.10
C GLY A 453 -8.71 46.74 43.88
N GLY A 454 -8.18 45.56 43.59
CA GLY A 454 -8.97 44.37 43.28
C GLY A 454 -8.38 43.14 43.96
N TYR A 455 -9.18 42.51 44.82
CA TYR A 455 -8.85 41.32 45.60
C TYR A 455 -8.36 40.17 44.71
N PHE A 456 -7.23 39.56 45.10
CA PHE A 456 -6.76 38.29 44.59
C PHE A 456 -7.80 37.21 44.93
N SER A 457 -8.63 36.83 43.97
CA SER A 457 -9.63 35.77 44.11
C SER A 457 -9.24 34.59 43.22
N ARG A 458 -8.42 33.71 43.81
CA ARG A 458 -8.04 32.36 43.36
C ARG A 458 -7.02 32.24 42.23
N ALA A 459 -6.19 31.20 42.41
CA ALA A 459 -5.10 30.80 41.57
C ALA A 459 -5.58 30.19 40.25
N ALA A 460 -4.89 30.55 39.16
CA ALA A 460 -5.00 29.85 37.89
C ALA A 460 -4.62 28.37 38.08
N VAL A 461 -5.51 27.46 37.66
CA VAL A 461 -5.21 26.04 37.59
C VAL A 461 -4.29 25.83 36.38
N ILE A 462 -3.00 25.64 36.64
CA ILE A 462 -2.04 25.21 35.63
C ILE A 462 -2.05 23.68 35.67
N SER A 463 -2.82 23.05 34.79
CA SER A 463 -2.77 21.60 34.57
C SER A 463 -1.93 21.33 33.33
N GLU A 464 -0.80 20.66 33.53
CA GLU A 464 0.05 20.18 32.46
C GLU A 464 -0.02 18.66 32.38
N ALA A 465 -0.12 18.16 31.15
CA ALA A 465 -0.09 16.74 30.88
C ALA A 465 0.98 16.47 29.81
N THR A 466 1.66 15.35 30.00
CA THR A 466 2.91 14.90 29.40
C THR A 466 2.99 15.20 27.89
N VAL A 467 4.01 15.96 27.49
CA VAL A 467 4.45 16.21 26.10
C VAL A 467 5.97 16.03 26.08
N LYS A 468 6.53 15.49 24.99
CA LYS A 468 7.98 15.30 24.82
C LYS A 468 8.55 16.34 23.84
N SER A 469 9.63 17.01 24.26
CA SER A 469 10.65 17.69 23.45
C SER A 469 10.31 19.01 22.73
N GLU A 470 11.29 19.93 22.77
CA GLU A 470 11.37 21.33 22.26
C GLU A 470 10.24 22.30 22.64
N GLU A 471 8.98 21.93 22.42
CA GLU A 471 7.80 22.74 22.72
C GLU A 471 7.58 22.93 24.23
N GLU A 472 8.06 21.98 25.04
CA GLU A 472 8.22 22.13 26.49
C GLU A 472 8.94 23.45 26.83
N THR A 473 10.03 23.78 26.15
CA THR A 473 10.85 24.94 26.50
C THR A 473 10.07 26.24 26.31
N MET A 474 9.22 26.31 25.29
CA MET A 474 8.40 27.50 25.03
C MET A 474 7.22 27.60 26.00
N ILE A 475 6.51 26.50 26.29
CA ILE A 475 5.43 26.49 27.29
C ILE A 475 6.00 26.85 28.68
N PHE A 476 7.05 26.14 29.12
CA PHE A 476 7.66 26.38 30.42
C PHE A 476 8.33 27.76 30.53
N SER A 477 8.88 28.32 29.45
CA SER A 477 9.43 29.69 29.50
C SER A 477 8.33 30.74 29.64
N ASN A 478 7.19 30.59 28.97
CA ASN A 478 6.04 31.48 29.17
C ASN A 478 5.44 31.32 30.57
N LEU A 479 5.36 30.09 31.08
CA LEU A 479 4.91 29.81 32.44
C LEU A 479 5.85 30.42 33.50
N LEU A 480 7.17 30.31 33.28
CA LEU A 480 8.20 30.91 34.14
C LEU A 480 8.10 32.44 34.14
N ARG A 481 7.86 33.07 33.00
CA ARG A 481 7.61 34.51 32.89
C ARG A 481 6.36 34.91 33.67
N LEU A 482 5.27 34.16 33.52
CA LEU A 482 4.03 34.39 34.27
C LEU A 482 4.26 34.26 35.78
N ARG A 483 5.03 33.25 36.22
CA ARG A 483 5.45 33.07 37.62
C ARG A 483 6.22 34.29 38.14
N GLN A 484 7.20 34.78 37.38
CA GLN A 484 8.01 35.95 37.76
C GLN A 484 7.15 37.21 37.91
N GLU A 485 6.20 37.43 37.00
CA GLU A 485 5.30 38.60 37.09
C GLU A 485 4.27 38.46 38.22
N LEU A 486 3.76 37.25 38.47
CA LEU A 486 2.87 36.98 39.59
C LEU A 486 3.59 37.16 40.95
N GLN A 487 4.85 36.74 41.04
CA GLN A 487 5.68 36.99 42.21
C GLN A 487 5.90 38.50 42.44
N LYS A 488 6.29 39.24 41.40
CA LYS A 488 6.45 40.71 41.48
C LYS A 488 5.15 41.40 41.89
N LEU A 489 4.01 40.93 41.38
CA LEU A 489 2.69 41.44 41.73
C LEU A 489 2.37 41.19 43.21
N ILE A 490 2.61 39.98 43.73
CA ILE A 490 2.42 39.65 45.15
C ILE A 490 3.33 40.52 46.01
N GLU A 491 4.61 40.60 45.69
CA GLU A 491 5.57 41.43 46.42
C GLU A 491 5.13 42.90 46.46
N LYS A 492 4.66 43.45 45.32
CA LYS A 492 4.17 44.83 45.25
C LYS A 492 2.87 45.05 46.02
N GLN A 493 1.88 44.16 45.90
CA GLN A 493 0.63 44.24 46.67
C GLN A 493 0.89 44.15 48.17
N THR A 494 1.80 43.28 48.59
CA THR A 494 2.12 43.18 50.02
C THR A 494 2.99 44.33 50.52
N ASN A 495 3.76 44.98 49.66
CA ASN A 495 4.54 46.18 50.02
C ASN A 495 3.67 47.43 50.23
N GLN A 496 2.41 47.43 49.76
CA GLN A 496 1.46 48.53 50.04
C GLN A 496 0.87 48.48 51.46
N ILE A 497 1.05 47.37 52.20
CA ILE A 497 0.55 47.20 53.55
C ILE A 497 1.62 47.64 54.55
N SER A 498 1.29 48.63 55.39
CA SER A 498 2.22 49.23 56.35
C SER A 498 2.55 48.31 57.53
N ASP A 499 1.67 47.37 57.88
CA ASP A 499 1.84 46.47 59.03
C ASP A 499 2.58 45.16 58.67
N PRO A 500 3.72 44.86 59.32
CA PRO A 500 4.59 43.74 58.93
C PRO A 500 3.98 42.35 59.20
N ILE A 501 3.13 42.21 60.22
CA ILE A 501 2.45 40.94 60.56
C ILE A 501 1.29 40.66 59.61
N SER A 502 0.48 41.68 59.31
CA SER A 502 -0.63 41.61 58.35
C SER A 502 -0.11 41.37 56.93
N LYS A 503 1.02 41.97 56.59
CA LYS A 503 1.79 41.73 55.36
C LYS A 503 2.17 40.25 55.21
N ALA A 504 2.86 39.68 56.20
CA ALA A 504 3.29 38.29 56.15
C ALA A 504 2.12 37.29 56.16
N THR A 505 1.02 37.62 56.85
CA THR A 505 -0.20 36.79 56.89
C THR A 505 -0.90 36.76 55.53
N MET A 506 -1.07 37.91 54.87
CA MET A 506 -1.69 37.98 53.54
C MET A 506 -0.84 37.27 52.47
N GLN A 507 0.50 37.35 52.56
CA GLN A 507 1.41 36.55 51.73
C GLN A 507 1.19 35.05 51.89
N SER A 508 1.15 34.57 53.14
CA SER A 508 0.91 33.14 53.43
C SER A 508 -0.44 32.69 52.86
N THR A 509 -1.50 33.48 53.04
CA THR A 509 -2.83 33.12 52.52
C THR A 509 -2.86 33.07 50.99
N ILE A 510 -2.20 34.00 50.29
CA ILE A 510 -2.11 33.97 48.82
C ILE A 510 -1.32 32.75 48.33
N TYR A 511 -0.19 32.43 48.98
CA TYR A 511 0.61 31.25 48.62
C TYR A 511 -0.12 29.93 48.93
N GLU A 512 -0.87 29.84 50.03
CA GLU A 512 -1.72 28.69 50.34
C GLU A 512 -2.83 28.47 49.29
N ILE A 513 -3.47 29.55 48.83
CA ILE A 513 -4.47 29.49 47.76
C ILE A 513 -3.84 29.03 46.43
N LEU A 514 -2.62 29.48 46.12
CA LEU A 514 -1.86 29.04 44.94
C LEU A 514 -1.49 27.56 45.03
N LEU A 515 -0.97 27.11 46.16
CA LEU A 515 -0.64 25.70 46.40
C LEU A 515 -1.89 24.81 46.33
N GLN A 516 -3.00 25.24 46.91
CA GLN A 516 -4.26 24.50 46.83
C GLN A 516 -4.80 24.42 45.39
N GLY A 517 -4.65 25.48 44.60
CA GLY A 517 -5.02 25.51 43.18
C GLY A 517 -4.16 24.59 42.31
N LEU A 518 -2.84 24.64 42.51
CA LEU A 518 -1.88 23.77 41.81
C LEU A 518 -2.09 22.28 42.16
N ASN A 519 -2.44 21.98 43.41
CA ASN A 519 -2.64 20.60 43.86
C ASN A 519 -3.99 20.01 43.42
N ARG A 520 -5.04 20.83 43.21
CA ARG A 520 -6.35 20.39 42.70
C ARG A 520 -6.35 20.00 41.22
N GLY A 521 -5.42 20.54 40.43
CA GLY A 521 -5.32 20.29 38.98
C GLY A 521 -4.33 19.19 38.58
N MET A 522 -3.60 18.61 39.52
CA MET A 522 -2.52 17.66 39.23
C MET A 522 -3.04 16.22 39.24
N GLN A 523 -2.91 15.51 38.13
CA GLN A 523 -3.05 14.05 38.12
C GLN A 523 -1.84 13.42 38.84
N PRO A 524 -1.95 12.18 39.38
CA PRO A 524 -0.91 11.53 40.20
C PRO A 524 0.47 11.29 39.54
N ALA A 525 0.65 11.64 38.26
CA ALA A 525 1.87 11.42 37.47
C ALA A 525 2.49 12.75 36.98
N ALA A 526 2.78 13.67 37.89
CA ALA A 526 3.27 15.02 37.56
C ALA A 526 4.72 15.04 37.03
N HIS A 527 4.94 15.79 35.94
CA HIS A 527 6.24 16.07 35.30
C HIS A 527 7.27 16.70 36.28
N PRO A 528 8.58 16.42 36.17
CA PRO A 528 9.60 16.94 37.09
C PRO A 528 9.62 18.47 37.22
N LYS A 529 9.33 19.22 36.13
CA LYS A 529 9.28 20.70 36.19
C LYS A 529 8.06 21.24 36.94
N SER A 530 6.91 20.54 36.91
CA SER A 530 5.74 20.97 37.70
C SER A 530 5.91 20.64 39.18
N GLN A 531 6.63 19.56 39.50
CA GLN A 531 7.08 19.27 40.87
C GLN A 531 8.06 20.34 41.39
N GLN A 532 8.96 20.85 40.53
CA GLN A 532 9.84 21.97 40.87
C GLN A 532 9.06 23.26 41.15
N GLU A 533 8.00 23.55 40.40
CA GLU A 533 7.11 24.69 40.65
C GLU A 533 6.37 24.55 42.00
N LEU A 534 5.84 23.37 42.32
CA LEU A 534 5.25 23.10 43.63
C LEU A 534 6.26 23.31 44.77
N ALA A 535 7.47 22.77 44.63
CA ALA A 535 8.52 22.92 45.63
C ALA A 535 8.93 24.39 45.81
N TYR A 536 8.94 25.16 44.72
CA TYR A 536 9.24 26.59 44.75
C TYR A 536 8.18 27.38 45.54
N TRP A 537 6.90 27.18 45.26
CA TRP A 537 5.81 27.86 45.98
C TRP A 537 5.69 27.40 47.44
N ALA A 538 5.92 26.11 47.73
CA ALA A 538 5.93 25.57 49.09
C ALA A 538 7.04 26.19 49.94
N LYS A 539 8.23 26.39 49.37
CA LYS A 539 9.33 27.06 50.05
C LYS A 539 9.01 28.53 50.38
N LEU A 540 8.37 29.25 49.46
CA LEU A 540 7.96 30.64 49.67
C LEU A 540 6.87 30.78 50.74
N GLU A 541 5.91 29.86 50.78
CA GLU A 541 4.90 29.77 51.85
C GLU A 541 5.55 29.50 53.21
N GLU A 542 6.47 28.53 53.28
CA GLU A 542 7.17 28.19 54.52
C GLU A 542 8.03 29.37 55.02
N GLU A 543 8.71 30.09 54.13
CA GLU A 543 9.45 31.31 54.46
C GLU A 543 8.54 32.44 54.97
N ALA A 544 7.34 32.60 54.39
CA ALA A 544 6.35 33.56 54.87
C ALA A 544 5.83 33.19 56.28
N ARG A 545 5.52 31.91 56.52
CA ARG A 545 5.13 31.40 57.84
C ARG A 545 6.22 31.56 58.89
N ARG A 546 7.48 31.27 58.54
CA ARG A 546 8.64 31.48 59.44
C ARG A 546 8.79 32.95 59.83
N LYS A 547 8.54 33.89 58.91
CA LYS A 547 8.54 35.34 59.21
C LYS A 547 7.42 35.76 60.16
N ILE A 548 6.23 35.16 60.03
CA ILE A 548 5.12 35.41 61.00
C ILE A 548 5.53 34.96 62.41
N VAL A 549 6.12 33.77 62.53
CA VAL A 549 6.52 33.20 63.83
C VAL A 549 7.64 34.03 64.47
N SER A 550 8.68 34.40 63.71
CA SER A 550 9.80 35.20 64.23
C SER A 550 9.37 36.61 64.65
N MET A 551 8.44 37.23 63.91
CA MET A 551 7.90 38.55 64.23
C MET A 551 6.95 38.53 65.45
N ARG A 552 6.16 37.47 65.62
CA ARG A 552 5.36 37.26 66.84
C ARG A 552 6.25 37.03 68.08
N GLN A 553 7.35 36.30 67.94
CA GLN A 553 8.31 36.07 69.03
C GLN A 553 9.09 37.34 69.42
N THR A 554 9.38 38.24 68.47
CA THR A 554 10.01 39.54 68.77
C THR A 554 9.04 40.54 69.40
N ASN A 555 7.77 40.55 69.00
CA ASN A 555 6.74 41.34 69.69
C ASN A 555 6.38 40.82 71.08
N SER A 556 6.59 39.53 71.37
CA SER A 556 6.39 38.95 72.71
C SER A 556 7.58 39.16 73.65
N ARG A 557 8.73 39.62 73.14
CA ARG A 557 9.96 39.90 73.90
C ARG A 557 10.21 41.40 74.15
N ARG A 558 9.42 42.27 73.51
CA ARG A 558 9.24 43.67 73.90
C ARG A 558 8.04 43.77 74.83
#